data_AF-A0A238Z238-F1
#
_entry.id   AF-A0A238Z238-F1
#
_cell.length_a   1.000
_cell.length_b   1.000
_cell.length_c   1.000
_cell.angle_alpha   90.00
_cell.angle_beta   90.00
_cell.angle_gamma   90.00
#
_symmetry.space_group_name_H-M   'P 1'
#
loop_
_entity.id
_entity.type
_entity.pdbx_description
1 polymer ?
#
loop_
_entity_poly.entity_id
_entity_poly.type
_entity_poly.pdbx_seq_one_letter_code
_entity_poly.pdbx_strand_id
1 'polypeptide(L)'
;MASMSLTFDAVNEATPGPKWLARWNRSWPAYEAWFLGRGGDAGPSAAASRDALQKHMPELVPVYDRLVALTGGGDRAARFLSTWCPPKYLGGCSLAAMADGAEVRLVRNYDLSPDLNEGLLLRTEWGGRAVMGMVEFLWGLSDGINDAGLSVALAYGGRSCTGPGFGITTILRYVLETCDTVAGALKVLRRVPSHMDYNLVLADASGATASVEMIAGGGMRLMPRAIATNHQSGSDLPDRAPFTRTYERHDHLSKLRVAPDALNRQFLQHPLHQDRYGEGFGTLFTAEYNPATGGICLHWQNARWEQSIDAFEEGSRVVDYARGHAFDAALNDLATQEAMPDWSRAAQIDWQALARDYANGCGREVHSYLPH
;
A
#
# COMPACT_ATOMS: atom_id res chain seq x y z
N MET A 1 18.28 -20.26 -5.82
CA MET A 1 17.86 -19.17 -4.92
C MET A 1 17.19 -18.11 -5.76
N ALA A 2 15.92 -17.81 -5.53
CA ALA A 2 15.27 -16.65 -6.13
C ALA A 2 16.03 -15.38 -5.68
N SER A 3 16.28 -14.44 -6.59
CA SER A 3 16.83 -13.14 -6.20
C SER A 3 15.77 -12.41 -5.38
N MET A 4 15.90 -12.37 -4.05
CA MET A 4 15.05 -11.57 -3.17
C MET A 4 15.42 -10.08 -3.32
N SER A 5 15.17 -9.51 -4.49
CA SER A 5 15.48 -8.11 -4.79
C SER A 5 14.29 -7.42 -5.41
N LEU A 6 14.08 -6.14 -5.07
CA LEU A 6 13.05 -5.29 -5.67
C LEU A 6 13.70 -4.07 -6.30
N THR A 7 13.27 -3.74 -7.52
CA THR A 7 13.65 -2.46 -8.16
C THR A 7 12.61 -1.41 -7.81
N PHE A 8 13.06 -0.35 -7.17
CA PHE A 8 12.30 0.86 -6.93
C PHE A 8 12.60 1.88 -8.03
N ASP A 9 11.57 2.50 -8.57
CA ASP A 9 11.65 3.51 -9.61
C ASP A 9 10.92 4.77 -9.17
N ALA A 10 11.57 5.92 -9.30
CA ALA A 10 11.01 7.24 -9.13
C ALA A 10 10.65 7.80 -10.52
N VAL A 11 9.37 8.06 -10.75
CA VAL A 11 8.84 8.53 -12.03
C VAL A 11 8.07 9.83 -11.83
N ASN A 12 8.31 10.81 -12.69
CA ASN A 12 7.57 12.07 -12.75
C ASN A 12 6.82 12.15 -14.07
N GLU A 13 5.49 12.21 -13.99
CA GLU A 13 4.63 12.40 -15.15
C GLU A 13 3.41 13.27 -14.81
N ALA A 14 3.47 14.54 -15.19
CA ALA A 14 2.48 15.55 -14.85
C ALA A 14 1.06 15.24 -15.37
N THR A 15 0.93 14.52 -16.49
CA THR A 15 -0.36 14.13 -17.08
C THR A 15 -0.31 12.66 -17.50
N PRO A 16 -1.39 11.86 -17.37
CA PRO A 16 -1.34 10.46 -17.75
C PRO A 16 -0.84 10.26 -19.18
N GLY A 17 0.26 9.51 -19.34
CA GLY A 17 1.03 9.54 -20.56
C GLY A 17 1.92 8.30 -20.78
N PRO A 18 2.95 8.44 -21.65
CA PRO A 18 3.80 7.33 -22.05
C PRO A 18 4.55 6.64 -20.91
N LYS A 19 4.95 7.35 -19.85
CA LYS A 19 5.70 6.73 -18.73
C LYS A 19 4.79 5.81 -17.93
N TRP A 20 3.56 6.25 -17.64
CA TRP A 20 2.53 5.40 -17.05
C TRP A 20 2.16 4.22 -17.97
N LEU A 21 2.00 4.45 -19.28
CA LEU A 21 1.70 3.36 -20.22
C LEU A 21 2.83 2.30 -20.26
N ALA A 22 4.09 2.71 -20.12
CA ALA A 22 5.20 1.77 -19.99
C ALA A 22 5.09 0.92 -18.72
N ARG A 23 4.66 1.52 -17.59
CA ARG A 23 4.39 0.80 -16.33
C ARG A 23 3.21 -0.16 -16.47
N TRP A 24 2.13 0.28 -17.11
CA TRP A 24 1.01 -0.57 -17.46
C TRP A 24 1.48 -1.78 -18.26
N ASN A 25 2.22 -1.59 -19.36
CA ASN A 25 2.66 -2.71 -20.20
C ASN A 25 3.57 -3.70 -19.47
N ARG A 26 4.37 -3.23 -18.50
CA ARG A 26 5.20 -4.09 -17.64
C ARG A 26 4.37 -4.92 -16.66
N SER A 27 3.39 -4.31 -15.99
CA SER A 27 2.72 -4.91 -14.82
C SER A 27 1.34 -5.50 -15.13
N TRP A 28 0.68 -5.03 -16.20
CA TRP A 28 -0.68 -5.45 -16.58
C TRP A 28 -0.83 -6.96 -16.77
N PRO A 29 0.09 -7.70 -17.42
CA PRO A 29 -0.07 -9.14 -17.57
C PRO A 29 -0.26 -9.89 -16.23
N ALA A 30 0.47 -9.48 -15.18
CA ALA A 30 0.33 -10.06 -13.85
C ALA A 30 -0.98 -9.61 -13.18
N TYR A 31 -1.33 -8.33 -13.28
CA TYR A 31 -2.60 -7.81 -12.74
C TYR A 31 -3.82 -8.39 -13.43
N GLU A 32 -3.77 -8.61 -14.75
CA GLU A 32 -4.83 -9.21 -15.53
C GLU A 32 -5.06 -10.66 -15.12
N ALA A 33 -3.99 -11.44 -15.02
CA ALA A 33 -4.05 -12.81 -14.51
C ALA A 33 -4.62 -12.87 -13.09
N TRP A 34 -4.18 -11.96 -12.21
CA TRP A 34 -4.73 -11.82 -10.85
C TRP A 34 -6.22 -11.46 -10.86
N PHE A 35 -6.61 -10.46 -11.65
CA PHE A 35 -7.97 -9.97 -11.73
C PHE A 35 -8.91 -11.07 -12.21
N LEU A 36 -8.53 -11.79 -13.27
CA LEU A 36 -9.27 -12.94 -13.79
C LEU A 36 -9.36 -14.09 -12.79
N GLY A 37 -8.22 -14.51 -12.22
CA GLY A 37 -8.16 -15.62 -11.28
C GLY A 37 -8.94 -15.38 -9.99
N ARG A 38 -9.21 -14.11 -9.64
CA ARG A 38 -9.99 -13.72 -8.47
C ARG A 38 -11.43 -13.30 -8.79
N GLY A 39 -11.91 -13.60 -10.00
CA GLY A 39 -13.31 -13.39 -10.40
C GLY A 39 -13.66 -11.95 -10.78
N GLY A 40 -12.69 -11.14 -11.19
CA GLY A 40 -12.89 -9.74 -11.57
C GLY A 40 -13.92 -9.55 -12.70
N ASP A 41 -14.01 -10.51 -13.64
CA ASP A 41 -15.01 -10.47 -14.73
C ASP A 41 -16.45 -10.72 -14.23
N ALA A 42 -16.62 -11.29 -13.03
CA ALA A 42 -17.92 -11.41 -12.36
C ALA A 42 -18.35 -10.14 -11.62
N GLY A 43 -17.47 -9.13 -11.55
CA GLY A 43 -17.75 -7.83 -10.95
C GLY A 43 -18.62 -6.93 -11.84
N PRO A 44 -18.85 -5.68 -11.42
CA PRO A 44 -19.64 -4.69 -12.17
C PRO A 44 -19.13 -4.47 -13.60
N SER A 45 -20.02 -4.03 -14.50
CA SER A 45 -19.64 -3.65 -15.87
C SER A 45 -18.77 -2.40 -15.91
N ALA A 46 -18.04 -2.17 -17.01
CA ALA A 46 -17.27 -0.93 -17.18
C ALA A 46 -18.15 0.33 -17.08
N ALA A 47 -19.37 0.29 -17.63
CA ALA A 47 -20.33 1.37 -17.52
C ALA A 47 -20.74 1.64 -16.06
N ALA A 48 -21.15 0.59 -15.33
CA ALA A 48 -21.51 0.73 -13.92
C ALA A 48 -20.33 1.21 -13.05
N SER A 49 -19.12 0.80 -13.40
CA SER A 49 -17.89 1.21 -12.72
C SER A 49 -17.58 2.69 -12.95
N ARG A 50 -17.74 3.17 -14.19
CA ARG A 50 -17.59 4.59 -14.52
C ARG A 50 -18.69 5.44 -13.88
N ASP A 51 -19.93 4.96 -13.84
CA ASP A 51 -21.05 5.63 -13.16
C ASP A 51 -20.79 5.76 -11.66
N ALA A 52 -20.21 4.73 -11.03
CA ALA A 52 -19.78 4.80 -9.64
C ALA A 52 -18.72 5.89 -9.44
N LEU A 53 -17.70 5.98 -10.30
CA LEU A 53 -16.70 7.06 -10.26
C LEU A 53 -17.37 8.42 -10.41
N GLN A 54 -18.25 8.60 -11.40
CA GLN A 54 -18.97 9.84 -11.62
C GLN A 54 -19.81 10.28 -10.41
N LYS A 55 -20.39 9.32 -9.69
CA LYS A 55 -21.20 9.57 -8.49
C LYS A 55 -20.36 9.94 -7.27
N HIS A 56 -19.26 9.22 -7.03
CA HIS A 56 -18.53 9.30 -5.77
C HIS A 56 -17.22 10.11 -5.85
N MET A 57 -16.56 10.13 -7.00
CA MET A 57 -15.26 10.78 -7.21
C MET A 57 -15.20 11.43 -8.61
N PRO A 58 -16.14 12.35 -8.93
CA PRO A 58 -16.29 12.89 -10.28
C PRO A 58 -15.02 13.57 -10.82
N GLU A 59 -14.20 14.15 -9.94
CA GLU A 59 -12.96 14.83 -10.31
C GLU A 59 -11.89 13.86 -10.86
N LEU A 60 -11.98 12.55 -10.58
CA LEU A 60 -11.08 11.54 -11.17
C LEU A 60 -11.56 10.99 -12.51
N VAL A 61 -12.81 11.26 -12.92
CA VAL A 61 -13.35 10.70 -14.18
C VAL A 61 -12.50 11.08 -15.40
N PRO A 62 -12.03 12.34 -15.57
CA PRO A 62 -11.15 12.69 -16.70
C PRO A 62 -9.83 11.93 -16.70
N VAL A 63 -9.23 11.73 -15.52
CA VAL A 63 -7.98 10.96 -15.35
C VAL A 63 -8.23 9.50 -15.71
N TYR A 64 -9.27 8.90 -15.16
CA TYR A 64 -9.69 7.53 -15.45
C TYR A 64 -9.94 7.31 -16.95
N ASP A 65 -10.73 8.17 -17.60
CA ASP A 65 -11.04 8.05 -19.03
C ASP A 65 -9.77 8.15 -19.88
N ARG A 66 -8.82 9.01 -19.50
CA ARG A 66 -7.51 9.11 -20.16
C ARG A 66 -6.68 7.85 -19.99
N LEU A 67 -6.62 7.28 -18.79
CA LEU A 67 -5.89 6.02 -18.52
C LEU A 67 -6.51 4.86 -19.33
N VAL A 68 -7.84 4.77 -19.39
CA VAL A 68 -8.55 3.78 -20.20
C VAL A 68 -8.26 3.96 -21.69
N ALA A 69 -8.23 5.20 -22.19
CA ALA A 69 -7.88 5.47 -23.58
C ALA A 69 -6.43 5.06 -23.92
N LEU A 70 -5.48 5.31 -23.01
CA LEU A 70 -4.07 4.92 -23.18
C LEU A 70 -3.88 3.40 -23.25
N THR A 71 -4.72 2.62 -22.59
CA THR A 71 -4.68 1.14 -22.62
C THR A 71 -5.45 0.54 -23.80
N GLY A 72 -5.99 1.38 -24.70
CA GLY A 72 -6.74 0.94 -25.88
C GLY A 72 -8.26 0.80 -25.68
N GLY A 73 -8.80 1.22 -24.53
CA GLY A 73 -10.25 1.32 -24.32
C GLY A 73 -10.97 0.00 -24.03
N GLY A 74 -10.24 -1.05 -23.63
CA GLY A 74 -10.82 -2.37 -23.36
C GLY A 74 -11.71 -2.40 -22.10
N ASP A 75 -12.81 -3.16 -22.16
CA ASP A 75 -13.77 -3.30 -21.04
C ASP A 75 -13.11 -3.77 -19.74
N ARG A 76 -12.19 -4.74 -19.82
CA ARG A 76 -11.48 -5.25 -18.64
C ARG A 76 -10.55 -4.22 -18.02
N ALA A 77 -9.79 -3.49 -18.83
CA ALA A 77 -8.91 -2.43 -18.35
C ALA A 77 -9.73 -1.33 -17.66
N ALA A 78 -10.87 -0.95 -18.24
CA ALA A 78 -11.81 -0.01 -17.64
C ALA A 78 -12.32 -0.48 -16.27
N ARG A 79 -12.78 -1.74 -16.15
CA ARG A 79 -13.19 -2.30 -14.86
C ARG A 79 -12.07 -2.30 -13.84
N PHE A 80 -10.88 -2.77 -14.21
CA PHE A 80 -9.72 -2.82 -13.32
C PHE A 80 -9.34 -1.42 -12.82
N LEU A 81 -9.16 -0.46 -13.74
CA LEU A 81 -8.73 0.91 -13.42
C LEU A 81 -9.74 1.65 -12.55
N SER A 82 -11.03 1.37 -12.69
CA SER A 82 -12.06 1.98 -11.84
C SER A 82 -11.91 1.60 -10.38
N THR A 83 -11.36 0.39 -10.12
CA THR A 83 -11.34 -0.27 -8.82
C THR A 83 -12.71 -0.30 -8.13
N TRP A 84 -13.81 -0.31 -8.88
CA TRP A 84 -15.15 -0.45 -8.33
C TRP A 84 -15.45 -1.93 -8.08
N CYS A 85 -15.67 -2.30 -6.81
CA CYS A 85 -15.81 -3.68 -6.34
C CYS A 85 -14.69 -4.61 -6.85
N PRO A 86 -13.40 -4.28 -6.63
CA PRO A 86 -12.30 -5.08 -7.13
C PRO A 86 -12.22 -6.40 -6.35
N PRO A 87 -11.54 -7.42 -6.89
CA PRO A 87 -11.24 -8.62 -6.12
C PRO A 87 -10.42 -8.30 -4.86
N LYS A 88 -10.53 -9.17 -3.84
CA LYS A 88 -9.87 -8.98 -2.54
C LYS A 88 -8.34 -8.97 -2.67
N TYR A 89 -7.68 -8.04 -1.99
CA TYR A 89 -6.22 -7.97 -1.88
C TYR A 89 -5.79 -7.57 -0.46
N LEU A 90 -4.59 -8.01 -0.07
CA LEU A 90 -4.16 -8.05 1.33
C LEU A 90 -2.67 -7.69 1.44
N GLY A 91 -2.29 -6.94 2.48
CA GLY A 91 -0.91 -6.58 2.81
C GLY A 91 -0.71 -6.33 4.31
N GLY A 92 0.53 -6.39 4.80
CA GLY A 92 0.91 -6.09 6.18
C GLY A 92 1.52 -4.70 6.33
N CYS A 93 1.18 -3.94 7.38
CA CYS A 93 1.77 -2.62 7.62
C CYS A 93 1.71 -2.21 9.11
N SER A 94 2.64 -1.36 9.53
CA SER A 94 2.53 -0.49 10.72
C SER A 94 2.43 0.96 10.26
N LEU A 95 1.61 1.79 10.93
CA LEU A 95 1.46 3.22 10.63
C LEU A 95 1.45 4.05 11.92
N ALA A 96 2.07 5.23 11.89
CA ALA A 96 1.90 6.24 12.91
C ALA A 96 2.09 7.65 12.36
N ALA A 97 1.35 8.61 12.89
CA ALA A 97 1.64 10.02 12.74
C ALA A 97 1.83 10.69 14.10
N MET A 98 2.81 11.57 14.19
CA MET A 98 3.10 12.38 15.37
C MET A 98 3.26 13.84 14.96
N ALA A 99 2.82 14.73 15.84
CA ALA A 99 2.95 16.17 15.65
C ALA A 99 3.36 16.83 16.97
N ASP A 100 4.25 17.81 16.88
CA ASP A 100 4.54 18.81 17.91
C ASP A 100 4.50 20.20 17.27
N GLY A 101 3.38 20.92 17.46
CA GLY A 101 3.08 22.11 16.68
C GLY A 101 3.04 21.82 15.17
N ALA A 102 3.85 22.54 14.40
CA ALA A 102 3.97 22.37 12.95
C ALA A 102 5.01 21.30 12.54
N GLU A 103 5.75 20.72 13.50
CA GLU A 103 6.62 19.59 13.22
C GLU A 103 5.79 18.31 13.16
N VAL A 104 5.64 17.74 11.96
CA VAL A 104 4.78 16.58 11.73
C VAL A 104 5.54 15.51 10.98
N ARG A 105 5.35 14.26 11.38
CA ARG A 105 5.78 13.08 10.63
C ARG A 105 4.67 12.06 10.54
N LEU A 106 4.50 11.49 9.35
CA LEU A 106 3.75 10.27 9.13
C LEU A 106 4.73 9.19 8.68
N VAL A 107 4.72 8.03 9.33
CA VAL A 107 5.63 6.92 9.03
C VAL A 107 4.84 5.64 8.80
N ARG A 108 5.22 4.90 7.76
CA ARG A 108 4.69 3.59 7.40
C ARG A 108 5.80 2.57 7.25
N ASN A 109 5.61 1.36 7.80
CA ASN A 109 6.28 0.16 7.29
C ASN A 109 5.37 -0.55 6.29
N TYR A 110 5.93 -0.91 5.14
CA TYR A 110 5.27 -1.70 4.12
C TYR A 110 5.79 -3.15 4.18
N ASP A 111 4.99 -4.06 4.72
CA ASP A 111 5.37 -5.45 4.95
C ASP A 111 4.71 -6.38 3.92
N LEU A 112 5.53 -6.94 3.02
CA LEU A 112 5.08 -7.82 1.94
C LEU A 112 6.25 -8.67 1.40
N SER A 113 5.96 -9.70 0.62
CA SER A 113 7.00 -10.34 -0.22
C SER A 113 7.53 -9.33 -1.26
N PRO A 114 8.86 -9.28 -1.51
CA PRO A 114 9.44 -8.45 -2.56
C PRO A 114 8.83 -8.68 -3.95
N ASP A 115 8.37 -9.90 -4.23
CA ASP A 115 7.81 -10.29 -5.53
C ASP A 115 6.41 -9.70 -5.83
N LEU A 116 5.79 -9.04 -4.85
CA LEU A 116 4.39 -8.59 -4.93
C LEU A 116 4.23 -7.07 -4.94
N ASN A 117 5.32 -6.30 -4.85
CA ASN A 117 5.27 -4.85 -4.83
C ASN A 117 5.68 -4.26 -6.19
N GLU A 118 5.01 -3.17 -6.61
CA GLU A 118 5.30 -2.53 -7.90
C GLU A 118 6.62 -1.74 -7.90
N GLY A 119 7.15 -1.39 -6.73
CA GLY A 119 8.38 -0.62 -6.58
C GLY A 119 8.30 0.74 -7.28
N LEU A 120 7.14 1.39 -7.31
CA LEU A 120 6.95 2.64 -8.06
C LEU A 120 6.63 3.79 -7.10
N LEU A 121 7.54 4.77 -7.02
CA LEU A 121 7.29 6.09 -6.46
C LEU A 121 6.92 7.02 -7.62
N LEU A 122 5.72 7.57 -7.59
CA LEU A 122 5.17 8.33 -8.70
C LEU A 122 4.79 9.74 -8.25
N ARG A 123 5.27 10.76 -8.99
CA ARG A 123 4.85 12.15 -8.86
C ARG A 123 4.03 12.58 -10.08
N THR A 124 2.86 13.17 -9.85
CA THR A 124 1.84 13.49 -10.86
C THR A 124 1.23 14.87 -10.63
N GLU A 125 0.61 15.42 -11.67
CA GLU A 125 -0.31 16.59 -11.60
C GLU A 125 -1.66 16.26 -12.25
N TRP A 126 -2.12 15.01 -12.13
CA TRP A 126 -3.21 14.47 -12.94
C TRP A 126 -4.57 15.14 -12.67
N GLY A 127 -4.84 15.54 -11.42
CA GLY A 127 -6.01 16.35 -11.05
C GLY A 127 -5.77 17.87 -11.07
N GLY A 128 -4.61 18.32 -11.57
CA GLY A 128 -4.22 19.74 -11.59
C GLY A 128 -3.43 20.22 -10.37
N ARG A 129 -3.14 19.34 -9.41
CA ARG A 129 -2.27 19.61 -8.26
C ARG A 129 -1.17 18.56 -8.15
N ALA A 130 -0.05 18.89 -7.53
CA ALA A 130 1.03 17.92 -7.41
C ALA A 130 0.76 16.90 -6.29
N VAL A 131 0.91 15.62 -6.63
CA VAL A 131 0.78 14.47 -5.72
C VAL A 131 1.99 13.55 -5.92
N MET A 132 2.55 13.05 -4.83
CA MET A 132 3.67 12.10 -4.83
C MET A 132 3.37 10.94 -3.88
N GLY A 133 3.62 9.70 -4.29
CA GLY A 133 3.42 8.56 -3.40
C GLY A 133 3.79 7.21 -4.01
N MET A 134 3.75 6.19 -3.16
CA MET A 134 3.98 4.80 -3.55
C MET A 134 2.74 4.24 -4.25
N VAL A 135 2.93 3.69 -5.44
CA VAL A 135 1.84 3.21 -6.31
C VAL A 135 1.47 1.78 -5.96
N GLU A 136 0.15 1.55 -5.96
CA GLU A 136 -0.46 0.23 -6.01
C GLU A 136 -1.65 0.26 -6.96
N PHE A 137 -1.92 -0.86 -7.63
CA PHE A 137 -2.98 -0.97 -8.64
C PHE A 137 -2.72 -0.04 -9.84
N LEU A 138 -1.46 0.04 -10.27
CA LEU A 138 -0.95 0.77 -11.45
C LEU A 138 -1.10 2.30 -11.41
N TRP A 139 -2.04 2.84 -10.66
CA TRP A 139 -2.31 4.28 -10.60
C TRP A 139 -2.86 4.76 -9.25
N GLY A 140 -3.40 3.85 -8.43
CA GLY A 140 -3.76 4.14 -7.04
C GLY A 140 -2.52 4.37 -6.18
N LEU A 141 -2.73 4.85 -4.95
CA LEU A 141 -1.65 5.09 -4.00
C LEU A 141 -1.82 4.26 -2.73
N SER A 142 -0.76 3.60 -2.31
CA SER A 142 -0.71 2.92 -1.01
C SER A 142 -0.50 3.93 0.12
N ASP A 143 0.33 4.93 -0.16
CA ASP A 143 0.67 6.06 0.71
C ASP A 143 1.16 7.21 -0.16
N GLY A 144 1.07 8.44 0.34
CA GLY A 144 1.51 9.61 -0.42
C GLY A 144 1.32 10.94 0.31
N ILE A 145 1.75 12.01 -0.35
CA ILE A 145 1.67 13.41 0.06
C ILE A 145 1.30 14.30 -1.15
N ASN A 146 0.58 15.39 -0.91
CA ASN A 146 0.29 16.41 -1.93
C ASN A 146 0.95 17.76 -1.63
N ASP A 147 0.84 18.70 -2.58
CA ASP A 147 1.42 20.04 -2.50
C ASP A 147 0.88 20.94 -1.38
N ALA A 148 -0.24 20.57 -0.74
CA ALA A 148 -0.72 21.20 0.49
C ALA A 148 -0.14 20.57 1.77
N GLY A 149 0.68 19.52 1.63
CA GLY A 149 1.26 18.78 2.75
C GLY A 149 0.33 17.72 3.35
N LEU A 150 -0.87 17.48 2.79
CA LEU A 150 -1.71 16.37 3.23
C LEU A 150 -1.02 15.05 2.90
N SER A 151 -0.77 14.24 3.92
CA SER A 151 -0.18 12.91 3.82
C SER A 151 -1.16 11.85 4.31
N VAL A 152 -1.17 10.70 3.64
CA VAL A 152 -2.00 9.54 4.02
C VAL A 152 -1.24 8.24 3.77
N ALA A 153 -1.46 7.25 4.64
CA ALA A 153 -0.97 5.89 4.44
C ALA A 153 -2.01 4.87 4.88
N LEU A 154 -2.03 3.72 4.20
CA LEU A 154 -2.95 2.61 4.48
C LEU A 154 -2.28 1.40 5.13
N ALA A 155 -3.07 0.70 5.94
CA ALA A 155 -2.83 -0.64 6.41
C ALA A 155 -4.09 -1.48 6.21
N TYR A 156 -3.94 -2.79 6.04
CA TYR A 156 -5.08 -3.71 5.97
C TYR A 156 -5.94 -3.66 7.25
N GLY A 157 -7.27 -3.65 7.14
CA GLY A 157 -8.20 -3.56 8.28
C GLY A 157 -8.34 -4.86 9.09
N GLY A 158 -7.70 -5.95 8.65
CA GLY A 158 -7.68 -7.22 9.39
C GLY A 158 -8.74 -8.22 8.97
N ARG A 159 -9.76 -7.82 8.19
CA ARG A 159 -10.81 -8.73 7.70
C ARG A 159 -10.99 -8.67 6.18
N SER A 160 -11.24 -9.83 5.60
CA SER A 160 -11.45 -10.01 4.16
C SER A 160 -12.92 -9.90 3.74
N CYS A 161 -13.77 -9.31 4.59
CA CYS A 161 -15.15 -8.99 4.24
C CYS A 161 -15.18 -7.93 3.14
N THR A 162 -16.15 -8.06 2.22
CA THR A 162 -16.32 -7.14 1.11
C THR A 162 -17.72 -6.57 1.07
N GLY A 163 -17.84 -5.33 0.63
CA GLY A 163 -19.10 -4.68 0.30
C GLY A 163 -18.97 -3.84 -0.98
N PRO A 164 -20.06 -3.28 -1.51
CA PRO A 164 -20.01 -2.37 -2.64
C PRO A 164 -19.15 -1.14 -2.32
N GLY A 165 -18.07 -0.92 -3.07
CA GLY A 165 -17.12 0.16 -2.76
C GLY A 165 -15.91 0.19 -3.68
N PHE A 166 -15.04 1.17 -3.49
CA PHE A 166 -13.80 1.32 -4.24
C PHE A 166 -12.62 0.60 -3.57
N GLY A 167 -11.64 0.23 -4.39
CA GLY A 167 -10.28 -0.06 -3.94
C GLY A 167 -9.73 1.12 -3.13
N ILE A 168 -9.12 0.82 -1.98
CA ILE A 168 -8.66 1.86 -1.06
C ILE A 168 -7.58 2.76 -1.70
N THR A 169 -6.77 2.20 -2.60
CA THR A 169 -5.69 2.93 -3.29
C THR A 169 -6.22 4.05 -4.18
N THR A 170 -7.38 3.86 -4.80
CA THR A 170 -8.09 4.89 -5.58
C THR A 170 -8.74 5.94 -4.67
N ILE A 171 -9.25 5.52 -3.50
CA ILE A 171 -9.78 6.48 -2.50
C ILE A 171 -8.64 7.38 -2.00
N LEU A 172 -7.45 6.84 -1.73
CA LEU A 172 -6.28 7.61 -1.31
C LEU A 172 -5.81 8.57 -2.39
N ARG A 173 -5.73 8.10 -3.64
CA ARG A 173 -5.50 8.97 -4.80
C ARG A 173 -6.49 10.13 -4.80
N TYR A 174 -7.78 9.85 -4.69
CA TYR A 174 -8.81 10.89 -4.69
C TYR A 174 -8.65 11.91 -3.57
N VAL A 175 -8.39 11.44 -2.35
CA VAL A 175 -8.14 12.31 -1.19
C VAL A 175 -6.95 13.23 -1.46
N LEU A 176 -5.83 12.69 -1.93
CA LEU A 176 -4.62 13.47 -2.21
C LEU A 176 -4.79 14.44 -3.38
N GLU A 177 -5.59 14.09 -4.39
CA GLU A 177 -5.86 14.97 -5.54
C GLU A 177 -6.86 16.09 -5.21
N THR A 178 -7.66 16.00 -4.13
CA THR A 178 -8.79 16.93 -3.90
C THR A 178 -8.82 17.61 -2.54
N CYS A 179 -8.03 17.18 -1.55
CA CYS A 179 -8.07 17.70 -0.19
C CYS A 179 -6.76 18.36 0.23
N ASP A 180 -6.84 19.45 0.99
CA ASP A 180 -5.65 20.14 1.54
C ASP A 180 -5.31 19.76 2.98
N THR A 181 -6.30 19.25 3.72
CA THR A 181 -6.22 19.07 5.17
C THR A 181 -6.80 17.73 5.59
N VAL A 182 -6.40 17.26 6.77
CA VAL A 182 -6.98 16.08 7.44
C VAL A 182 -8.49 16.26 7.58
N ALA A 183 -8.96 17.45 7.94
CA ALA A 183 -10.39 17.71 8.06
C ALA A 183 -11.15 17.56 6.72
N GLY A 184 -10.55 18.00 5.60
CA GLY A 184 -11.09 17.78 4.26
C GLY A 184 -11.12 16.30 3.89
N ALA A 185 -10.01 15.59 4.11
CA ALA A 185 -9.89 14.17 3.86
C ALA A 185 -10.94 13.35 4.62
N LEU A 186 -11.16 13.65 5.91
CA LEU A 186 -12.18 12.98 6.73
C LEU A 186 -13.61 13.17 6.19
N LYS A 187 -13.92 14.27 5.50
CA LYS A 187 -15.23 14.45 4.84
C LYS A 187 -15.39 13.52 3.65
N VAL A 188 -14.33 13.35 2.86
CA VAL A 188 -14.31 12.41 1.72
C VAL A 188 -14.43 10.97 2.21
N LEU A 189 -13.62 10.57 3.19
CA LEU A 189 -13.59 9.21 3.73
C LEU A 189 -14.93 8.78 4.35
N ARG A 190 -15.73 9.71 4.89
CA ARG A 190 -17.09 9.40 5.38
C ARG A 190 -18.07 9.01 4.27
N ARG A 191 -17.92 9.56 3.06
CA ARG A 191 -18.91 9.44 1.97
C ARG A 191 -18.52 8.48 0.86
N VAL A 192 -17.22 8.24 0.65
CA VAL A 192 -16.73 7.33 -0.40
C VAL A 192 -16.71 5.91 0.17
N PRO A 193 -17.45 4.97 -0.43
CA PRO A 193 -17.51 3.61 0.09
C PRO A 193 -16.21 2.85 -0.21
N SER A 194 -15.66 2.17 0.78
CA SER A 194 -14.53 1.24 0.61
C SER A 194 -15.07 -0.17 0.37
N HIS A 195 -14.46 -0.92 -0.57
CA HIS A 195 -14.89 -2.29 -0.84
C HIS A 195 -14.53 -3.26 0.29
N MET A 196 -13.51 -2.95 1.10
CA MET A 196 -12.98 -3.77 2.19
C MET A 196 -12.66 -2.91 3.42
N ASP A 197 -12.36 -3.57 4.52
CA ASP A 197 -11.87 -2.93 5.74
C ASP A 197 -10.39 -2.49 5.59
N TYR A 198 -10.12 -1.23 5.91
CA TYR A 198 -8.76 -0.66 5.92
C TYR A 198 -8.56 0.27 7.10
N ASN A 199 -7.31 0.47 7.49
CA ASN A 199 -6.93 1.46 8.48
C ASN A 199 -6.09 2.53 7.79
N LEU A 200 -6.45 3.80 7.99
CA LEU A 200 -5.73 4.93 7.42
C LEU A 200 -5.16 5.78 8.54
N VAL A 201 -3.93 6.26 8.36
CA VAL A 201 -3.35 7.33 9.17
C VAL A 201 -3.13 8.53 8.27
N LEU A 202 -3.48 9.72 8.75
CA LEU A 202 -3.38 10.98 8.04
C LEU A 202 -2.62 12.01 8.86
N ALA A 203 -1.93 12.91 8.17
CA ALA A 203 -1.26 14.06 8.72
C ALA A 203 -1.31 15.23 7.74
N ASP A 204 -1.34 16.48 8.20
CA ASP A 204 -1.19 17.65 7.34
C ASP A 204 -0.20 18.69 7.91
N ALA A 205 0.13 19.69 7.09
CA ALA A 205 1.14 20.70 7.41
C ALA A 205 0.76 21.60 8.60
N SER A 206 -0.50 21.56 9.06
CA SER A 206 -0.95 22.36 10.20
C SER A 206 -0.64 21.72 11.57
N GLY A 207 -0.19 20.46 11.59
CA GLY A 207 -0.08 19.68 12.82
C GLY A 207 -1.23 18.72 13.07
N ALA A 208 -2.28 18.74 12.24
CA ALA A 208 -3.41 17.85 12.42
C ALA A 208 -3.03 16.42 12.03
N THR A 209 -3.40 15.46 12.88
CA THR A 209 -3.25 14.02 12.61
C THR A 209 -4.56 13.30 12.88
N ALA A 210 -4.80 12.20 12.17
CA ALA A 210 -5.96 11.35 12.40
C ALA A 210 -5.64 9.88 12.08
N SER A 211 -6.41 8.98 12.67
CA SER A 211 -6.50 7.59 12.21
C SER A 211 -7.97 7.23 12.05
N VAL A 212 -8.29 6.49 10.99
CA VAL A 212 -9.64 6.00 10.74
C VAL A 212 -9.64 4.54 10.33
N GLU A 213 -10.68 3.83 10.76
CA GLU A 213 -11.02 2.50 10.28
C GLU A 213 -12.11 2.65 9.21
N MET A 214 -11.78 2.35 7.96
CA MET A 214 -12.71 2.27 6.84
C MET A 214 -13.47 0.94 6.91
N ILE A 215 -14.76 0.96 6.63
CA ILE A 215 -15.64 -0.21 6.75
C ILE A 215 -16.06 -0.67 5.35
N ALA A 216 -16.02 -1.98 5.10
CA ALA A 216 -16.49 -2.59 3.86
C ALA A 216 -17.94 -2.19 3.55
N GLY A 217 -18.20 -1.69 2.34
CA GLY A 217 -19.50 -1.15 1.92
C GLY A 217 -19.74 0.32 2.27
N GLY A 218 -18.85 0.93 3.07
CA GLY A 218 -18.86 2.35 3.39
C GLY A 218 -18.98 2.68 4.88
N GLY A 219 -18.70 3.93 5.19
CA GLY A 219 -18.55 4.44 6.55
C GLY A 219 -17.12 4.34 7.06
N MET A 220 -16.87 5.06 8.16
CA MET A 220 -15.58 5.04 8.84
C MET A 220 -15.77 5.24 10.34
N ARG A 221 -14.81 4.76 11.13
CA ARG A 221 -14.69 5.05 12.57
C ARG A 221 -13.44 5.87 12.81
N LEU A 222 -13.58 7.00 13.51
CA LEU A 222 -12.43 7.80 13.93
C LEU A 222 -11.77 7.16 15.15
N MET A 223 -10.45 7.05 15.13
CA MET A 223 -9.65 6.44 16.17
C MET A 223 -9.08 7.50 17.12
N PRO A 224 -8.89 7.17 18.41
CA PRO A 224 -8.43 8.14 19.40
C PRO A 224 -6.95 8.53 19.22
N ARG A 225 -6.19 7.78 18.41
CA ARG A 225 -4.77 7.98 18.18
C ARG A 225 -4.43 7.75 16.73
N ALA A 226 -3.53 8.56 16.18
CA ALA A 226 -3.06 8.46 14.80
C ALA A 226 -2.05 7.30 14.60
N ILE A 227 -2.44 6.08 15.00
CA ILE A 227 -1.69 4.84 14.82
C ILE A 227 -2.59 3.78 14.21
N ALA A 228 -2.00 2.84 13.48
CA ALA A 228 -2.70 1.67 12.99
C ALA A 228 -1.74 0.51 12.69
N THR A 229 -2.25 -0.71 12.77
CA THR A 229 -1.60 -1.92 12.25
C THR A 229 -2.60 -2.69 11.39
N ASN A 230 -2.62 -4.03 11.44
CA ASN A 230 -3.43 -4.87 10.56
C ASN A 230 -4.70 -5.43 11.23
N HIS A 231 -5.34 -4.65 12.09
CA HIS A 231 -6.60 -5.00 12.74
C HIS A 231 -7.45 -3.76 13.00
N GLN A 232 -8.75 -3.97 13.14
CA GLN A 232 -9.71 -2.94 13.55
C GLN A 232 -10.22 -3.21 14.97
N SER A 233 -10.77 -2.16 15.57
CA SER A 233 -11.45 -2.19 16.84
C SER A 233 -12.75 -2.95 16.74
N GLY A 234 -13.01 -3.82 17.73
CA GLY A 234 -14.21 -4.65 17.77
C GLY A 234 -13.93 -5.99 18.44
N SER A 235 -14.95 -6.85 18.48
CA SER A 235 -14.87 -8.21 19.02
C SER A 235 -14.33 -9.23 18.03
N ASP A 236 -14.36 -8.92 16.73
CA ASP A 236 -14.01 -9.86 15.69
C ASP A 236 -12.49 -10.03 15.61
N LEU A 237 -12.05 -11.29 15.48
CA LEU A 237 -10.65 -11.62 15.34
C LEU A 237 -10.17 -11.31 13.90
N PRO A 238 -9.03 -10.63 13.73
CA PRO A 238 -8.47 -10.37 12.41
C PRO A 238 -7.90 -11.67 11.81
N ASP A 239 -8.08 -11.84 10.50
CA ASP A 239 -7.79 -13.06 9.73
C ASP A 239 -6.34 -13.57 9.90
N ARG A 240 -5.39 -12.69 10.24
CA ARG A 240 -3.94 -12.97 10.30
C ARG A 240 -3.25 -12.36 11.50
N ALA A 241 -3.93 -12.27 12.65
CA ALA A 241 -3.38 -11.65 13.85
C ALA A 241 -1.98 -12.18 14.23
N PRO A 242 -1.75 -13.51 14.32
CA PRO A 242 -0.46 -14.06 14.72
C PRO A 242 0.63 -13.81 13.68
N PHE A 243 0.32 -14.03 12.39
CA PHE A 243 1.26 -13.84 11.29
C PHE A 243 1.75 -12.40 11.23
N THR A 244 0.84 -11.43 11.27
CA THR A 244 1.19 -10.02 11.18
C THR A 244 1.69 -9.42 12.49
N ARG A 245 1.63 -10.15 13.62
CA ARG A 245 1.92 -9.61 14.97
C ARG A 245 1.17 -8.30 15.26
N THR A 246 -0.06 -8.19 14.76
CA THR A 246 -0.80 -6.92 14.67
C THR A 246 -1.02 -6.26 16.03
N TYR A 247 -1.32 -7.06 17.07
CA TYR A 247 -1.56 -6.57 18.43
C TYR A 247 -0.28 -6.15 19.13
N GLU A 248 0.81 -6.93 18.98
CA GLU A 248 2.12 -6.60 19.55
C GLU A 248 2.64 -5.27 18.99
N ARG A 249 2.60 -5.11 17.67
CA ARG A 249 3.03 -3.87 16.99
C ARG A 249 2.17 -2.68 17.39
N HIS A 250 0.86 -2.86 17.51
CA HIS A 250 -0.03 -1.80 17.95
C HIS A 250 0.20 -1.40 19.41
N ASP A 251 0.38 -2.37 20.31
CA ASP A 251 0.71 -2.12 21.71
C ASP A 251 2.04 -1.36 21.85
N HIS A 252 3.05 -1.73 21.07
CA HIS A 252 4.32 -1.01 20.98
C HIS A 252 4.10 0.44 20.53
N LEU A 253 3.43 0.68 19.39
CA LEU A 253 3.08 2.03 18.91
C LEU A 253 2.29 2.83 19.96
N SER A 254 1.44 2.15 20.73
CA SER A 254 0.64 2.80 21.76
C SER A 254 1.50 3.34 22.92
N LYS A 255 2.62 2.68 23.21
CA LYS A 255 3.51 3.06 24.32
C LYS A 255 4.60 4.06 23.90
N LEU A 256 4.86 4.21 22.61
CA LEU A 256 5.87 5.15 22.10
C LEU A 256 5.63 6.59 22.56
N ARG A 257 6.71 7.24 23.01
CA ARG A 257 6.79 8.66 23.38
C ARG A 257 8.10 9.21 22.82
N VAL A 258 8.05 9.71 21.60
CA VAL A 258 9.22 10.25 20.87
C VAL A 258 8.82 11.55 20.17
N ALA A 259 9.80 12.38 19.85
CA ALA A 259 9.58 13.54 18.99
C ALA A 259 9.21 13.09 17.56
N PRO A 260 8.47 13.91 16.78
CA PRO A 260 8.08 13.56 15.42
C PRO A 260 9.27 13.15 14.54
N ASP A 261 10.36 13.91 14.51
CA ASP A 261 11.59 13.60 13.76
C ASP A 261 12.30 12.29 14.16
N ALA A 262 11.97 11.74 15.32
CA ALA A 262 12.55 10.51 15.85
C ALA A 262 11.68 9.28 15.57
N LEU A 263 10.48 9.46 15.02
CA LEU A 263 9.50 8.40 14.82
C LEU A 263 10.00 7.31 13.86
N ASN A 264 10.65 7.71 12.76
CA ASN A 264 11.18 6.78 11.75
C ASN A 264 12.16 5.77 12.34
N ARG A 265 13.01 6.19 13.30
CA ARG A 265 13.98 5.31 13.97
C ARG A 265 13.33 4.15 14.72
N GLN A 266 12.10 4.32 15.20
CA GLN A 266 11.34 3.25 15.85
C GLN A 266 10.83 2.23 14.83
N PHE A 267 10.46 2.69 13.63
CA PHE A 267 9.97 1.83 12.55
C PHE A 267 11.06 0.98 11.90
N LEU A 268 12.32 1.39 12.04
CA LEU A 268 13.50 0.62 11.62
C LEU A 268 13.93 -0.46 12.63
N GLN A 269 13.17 -0.65 13.71
CA GLN A 269 13.49 -1.62 14.77
C GLN A 269 12.33 -2.59 15.00
N HIS A 270 12.64 -3.77 15.53
CA HIS A 270 11.64 -4.70 16.05
C HIS A 270 10.87 -4.04 17.22
N PRO A 271 9.55 -4.30 17.37
CA PRO A 271 8.75 -5.24 16.59
C PRO A 271 8.12 -4.63 15.33
N LEU A 272 8.38 -3.36 15.00
CA LEU A 272 7.75 -2.69 13.85
C LEU A 272 8.36 -3.12 12.52
N HIS A 273 9.69 -3.18 12.46
CA HIS A 273 10.42 -3.74 11.33
C HIS A 273 10.22 -5.26 11.28
N GLN A 274 10.06 -5.81 10.08
CA GLN A 274 9.88 -7.24 9.83
C GLN A 274 10.95 -7.71 8.85
N ASP A 275 11.55 -8.86 9.13
CA ASP A 275 12.70 -9.40 8.38
C ASP A 275 12.47 -10.83 7.89
N ARG A 276 11.22 -11.34 7.98
CA ARG A 276 10.85 -12.70 7.55
C ARG A 276 10.51 -12.74 6.06
N TYR A 277 11.44 -12.32 5.22
CA TYR A 277 11.25 -12.24 3.76
C TYR A 277 10.92 -13.61 3.15
N GLY A 278 11.58 -14.70 3.58
CA GLY A 278 11.28 -16.07 3.12
C GLY A 278 9.87 -16.57 3.46
N GLU A 279 9.28 -16.07 4.54
CA GLU A 279 7.89 -16.37 4.93
C GLU A 279 6.87 -15.45 4.22
N GLY A 280 7.33 -14.56 3.34
CA GLY A 280 6.49 -13.59 2.64
C GLY A 280 6.07 -12.38 3.49
N PHE A 281 6.79 -12.08 4.59
CA PHE A 281 6.50 -10.97 5.50
C PHE A 281 7.75 -10.25 5.98
N GLY A 282 8.31 -9.39 5.12
CA GLY A 282 9.39 -8.47 5.47
C GLY A 282 9.06 -7.02 5.09
N THR A 283 9.62 -6.06 5.82
CA THR A 283 9.46 -4.63 5.57
C THR A 283 10.27 -4.25 4.35
N LEU A 284 9.60 -4.08 3.21
CA LEU A 284 10.22 -3.71 1.94
C LEU A 284 10.81 -2.30 2.00
N PHE A 285 10.13 -1.39 2.68
CA PHE A 285 10.60 -0.03 2.94
C PHE A 285 9.85 0.58 4.12
N THR A 286 10.51 1.53 4.79
CA THR A 286 9.86 2.46 5.72
C THR A 286 9.69 3.80 5.01
N ALA A 287 8.46 4.24 4.75
CA ALA A 287 8.19 5.55 4.18
C ALA A 287 7.95 6.57 5.30
N GLU A 288 8.74 7.65 5.30
CA GLU A 288 8.57 8.81 6.16
C GLU A 288 8.10 10.00 5.33
N TYR A 289 6.98 10.60 5.71
CA TYR A 289 6.42 11.80 5.09
C TYR A 289 6.59 13.00 6.03
N ASN A 290 7.02 14.12 5.45
CA ASN A 290 7.13 15.41 6.13
C ASN A 290 6.15 16.42 5.51
N PRO A 291 4.90 16.50 6.04
CA PRO A 291 3.87 17.45 5.60
C PRO A 291 4.35 18.88 5.40
N ALA A 292 5.20 19.39 6.29
CA ALA A 292 5.66 20.78 6.25
C ALA A 292 6.55 21.11 5.04
N THR A 293 7.15 20.10 4.41
CA THR A 293 8.12 20.26 3.31
C THR A 293 7.68 19.60 2.00
N GLY A 294 6.53 18.93 1.97
CA GLY A 294 6.15 18.12 0.79
C GLY A 294 7.10 16.95 0.52
N GLY A 295 7.83 16.49 1.54
CA GLY A 295 8.92 15.53 1.42
C GLY A 295 8.53 14.09 1.74
N ILE A 296 9.17 13.13 1.07
CA ILE A 296 9.16 11.70 1.40
C ILE A 296 10.61 11.21 1.53
N CYS A 297 10.85 10.33 2.49
CA CYS A 297 12.07 9.54 2.59
C CYS A 297 11.73 8.06 2.68
N LEU A 298 12.20 7.27 1.71
CA LEU A 298 12.16 5.81 1.79
C LEU A 298 13.42 5.32 2.48
N HIS A 299 13.25 4.63 3.61
CA HIS A 299 14.34 4.05 4.39
C HIS A 299 14.40 2.54 4.23
N TRP A 300 15.62 2.04 4.12
CA TRP A 300 16.03 0.65 4.28
C TRP A 300 17.08 0.59 5.39
N GLN A 301 17.42 -0.60 5.90
CA GLN A 301 18.38 -0.72 7.01
C GLN A 301 19.72 0.01 6.78
N ASN A 302 20.21 0.03 5.54
CA ASN A 302 21.52 0.58 5.18
C ASN A 302 21.45 1.67 4.09
N ALA A 303 20.27 2.15 3.74
CA ALA A 303 20.09 3.11 2.66
C ALA A 303 18.86 3.98 2.88
N ARG A 304 18.88 5.19 2.31
CA ARG A 304 17.71 6.07 2.27
C ARG A 304 17.59 6.75 0.91
N TRP A 305 16.37 7.03 0.48
CA TRP A 305 16.07 7.77 -0.75
C TRP A 305 15.07 8.88 -0.45
N GLU A 306 15.55 10.11 -0.52
CA GLU A 306 14.77 11.32 -0.27
C GLU A 306 14.24 11.87 -1.59
N GLN A 307 13.00 12.35 -1.57
CA GLN A 307 12.33 13.06 -2.66
C GLN A 307 11.44 14.15 -2.07
N SER A 308 11.11 15.16 -2.87
CA SER A 308 10.11 16.17 -2.52
C SER A 308 9.27 16.52 -3.73
N ILE A 309 8.09 17.10 -3.51
CA ILE A 309 7.20 17.53 -4.60
C ILE A 309 7.88 18.56 -5.51
N ASP A 310 8.64 19.49 -4.94
CA ASP A 310 9.26 20.61 -5.65
C ASP A 310 10.62 20.27 -6.26
N ALA A 311 11.31 19.26 -5.73
CA ALA A 311 12.61 18.78 -6.21
C ALA A 311 12.58 17.26 -6.39
N PHE A 312 11.69 16.78 -7.25
CA PHE A 312 11.57 15.36 -7.58
C PHE A 312 12.61 14.96 -8.64
N GLU A 313 13.42 13.95 -8.34
CA GLU A 313 14.43 13.41 -9.24
C GLU A 313 14.03 12.00 -9.71
N GLU A 314 13.86 11.81 -11.02
CA GLU A 314 13.63 10.47 -11.58
C GLU A 314 14.88 9.59 -11.42
N GLY A 315 14.66 8.29 -11.19
CA GLY A 315 15.76 7.35 -11.02
C GLY A 315 15.30 5.96 -10.64
N SER A 316 16.25 5.04 -10.47
CA SER A 316 16.00 3.66 -10.08
C SER A 316 16.98 3.21 -9.00
N ARG A 317 16.51 2.35 -8.09
CA ARG A 317 17.33 1.70 -7.06
C ARG A 317 16.96 0.25 -6.92
N VAL A 318 17.95 -0.63 -6.91
CA VAL A 318 17.75 -2.06 -6.61
C VAL A 318 18.05 -2.28 -5.14
N VAL A 319 17.12 -2.90 -4.43
CA VAL A 319 17.26 -3.28 -3.03
C VAL A 319 17.33 -4.79 -2.95
N ASP A 320 18.37 -5.29 -2.29
CA ASP A 320 18.62 -6.72 -2.09
C ASP A 320 18.27 -7.11 -0.64
N TYR A 321 17.25 -7.95 -0.48
CA TYR A 321 16.77 -8.46 0.80
C TYR A 321 17.42 -9.78 1.19
N ALA A 322 18.14 -10.46 0.28
CA ALA A 322 18.84 -11.70 0.60
C ALA A 322 20.00 -11.49 1.57
N ARG A 323 20.63 -10.30 1.56
CA ARG A 323 21.77 -9.97 2.44
C ARG A 323 21.39 -9.84 3.92
N GLY A 324 20.11 -9.71 4.25
CA GLY A 324 19.63 -9.72 5.64
C GLY A 324 19.75 -11.08 6.33
N HIS A 325 19.85 -12.17 5.55
CA HIS A 325 19.98 -13.54 6.06
C HIS A 325 21.41 -13.94 6.46
N ALA A 326 22.42 -13.09 6.22
CA ALA A 326 23.82 -13.47 6.41
C ALA A 326 24.27 -13.61 7.89
N PHE A 327 23.41 -13.28 8.87
CA PHE A 327 23.74 -13.42 10.29
C PHE A 327 23.15 -14.67 10.97
N ASP A 328 22.17 -15.37 10.37
CA ASP A 328 21.53 -16.55 10.98
C ASP A 328 21.73 -17.86 10.18
N ALA A 329 22.30 -17.80 8.98
CA ALA A 329 22.55 -18.99 8.15
C ALA A 329 23.99 -19.53 8.31
N ALA A 330 24.45 -19.71 9.55
CA ALA A 330 25.54 -20.63 9.85
C ALA A 330 24.94 -21.91 10.44
N LEU A 331 24.35 -22.75 9.59
CA LEU A 331 24.17 -24.21 9.73
C LEU A 331 23.07 -24.69 8.75
N ASN A 332 23.45 -24.91 7.50
CA ASN A 332 23.18 -26.14 6.73
C ASN A 332 23.28 -25.85 5.24
N ASP A 333 24.36 -26.35 4.68
CA ASP A 333 24.55 -26.57 3.27
C ASP A 333 23.76 -27.83 2.85
N LEU A 334 23.01 -27.74 1.76
CA LEU A 334 22.96 -28.74 0.70
C LEU A 334 22.07 -28.23 -0.44
N ALA A 335 22.67 -28.15 -1.62
CA ALA A 335 22.08 -27.67 -2.85
C ALA A 335 20.95 -28.57 -3.39
N THR A 336 19.84 -27.94 -3.78
CA THR A 336 18.97 -28.40 -4.87
C THR A 336 18.73 -27.23 -5.84
N GLN A 337 19.08 -27.44 -7.12
CA GLN A 337 18.67 -26.56 -8.21
C GLN A 337 17.20 -26.83 -8.51
N GLU A 338 16.30 -26.23 -7.76
CA GLU A 338 14.89 -26.14 -8.14
C GLU A 338 14.69 -24.99 -9.13
N ALA A 339 13.85 -25.23 -10.14
CA ALA A 339 13.47 -24.23 -11.13
C ALA A 339 12.91 -22.97 -10.44
N MET A 340 13.23 -21.79 -10.99
CA MET A 340 12.71 -20.52 -10.47
C MET A 340 11.17 -20.55 -10.41
N PRO A 341 10.54 -20.11 -9.30
CA PRO A 341 9.08 -20.07 -9.20
C PRO A 341 8.46 -19.15 -10.26
N ASP A 342 7.40 -19.61 -10.93
CA ASP A 342 6.60 -18.75 -11.82
C ASP A 342 5.68 -17.86 -10.98
N TRP A 343 6.16 -16.65 -10.68
CA TRP A 343 5.41 -15.64 -9.92
C TRP A 343 4.21 -15.06 -10.66
N SER A 344 3.97 -15.41 -11.93
CA SER A 344 2.68 -15.13 -12.58
C SER A 344 1.52 -15.82 -11.83
N ARG A 345 1.83 -16.89 -11.08
CA ARG A 345 0.91 -17.63 -10.20
C ARG A 345 0.82 -17.08 -8.78
N ALA A 346 1.50 -15.99 -8.42
CA ALA A 346 1.44 -15.41 -7.07
C ALA A 346 0.01 -15.03 -6.64
N ALA A 347 -0.83 -14.70 -7.63
CA ALA A 347 -2.26 -14.49 -7.44
C ALA A 347 -3.01 -15.70 -6.85
N GLN A 348 -2.46 -16.91 -7.00
CA GLN A 348 -3.03 -18.18 -6.57
C GLN A 348 -2.56 -18.59 -5.17
N ILE A 349 -1.67 -17.83 -4.54
CA ILE A 349 -1.20 -18.11 -3.17
C ILE A 349 -2.40 -18.15 -2.21
N ASP A 350 -2.57 -19.28 -1.51
CA ASP A 350 -3.49 -19.37 -0.38
C ASP A 350 -2.84 -18.76 0.86
N TRP A 351 -2.96 -17.45 0.94
CA TRP A 351 -2.46 -16.69 2.07
C TRP A 351 -3.18 -16.99 3.40
N GLN A 352 -4.37 -17.60 3.38
CA GLN A 352 -5.02 -18.05 4.61
C GLN A 352 -4.39 -19.37 5.09
N ALA A 353 -4.05 -20.28 4.17
CA ALA A 353 -3.27 -21.47 4.51
C ALA A 353 -1.90 -21.08 5.08
N LEU A 354 -1.20 -20.12 4.46
CA LEU A 354 0.06 -19.60 4.97
C LEU A 354 -0.07 -19.07 6.40
N ALA A 355 -1.09 -18.24 6.66
CA ALA A 355 -1.32 -17.71 8.00
C ALA A 355 -1.70 -18.79 9.03
N ARG A 356 -2.47 -19.82 8.64
CA ARG A 356 -2.83 -20.95 9.52
C ARG A 356 -1.61 -21.81 9.86
N ASP A 357 -0.79 -22.15 8.88
CA ASP A 357 0.43 -22.93 9.09
C ASP A 357 1.41 -22.21 10.01
N TYR A 358 1.60 -20.91 9.80
CA TYR A 358 2.39 -20.08 10.70
C TYR A 358 1.85 -20.12 12.14
N ALA A 359 0.54 -19.95 12.32
CA ALA A 359 -0.08 -20.00 13.65
C ALA A 359 0.12 -21.35 14.36
N ASN A 360 0.33 -22.43 13.61
CA ASN A 360 0.60 -23.77 14.11
C ASN A 360 2.10 -24.11 14.24
N GLY A 361 3.00 -23.15 13.96
CA GLY A 361 4.45 -23.36 14.00
C GLY A 361 5.02 -24.12 12.80
N CYS A 362 4.26 -24.25 11.72
CA CYS A 362 4.61 -24.97 10.50
C CYS A 362 4.98 -24.02 9.36
N GLY A 363 5.68 -22.91 9.64
CA GLY A 363 6.04 -21.91 8.63
C GLY A 363 6.79 -22.55 7.45
N ARG A 364 6.26 -22.40 6.24
CA ARG A 364 6.88 -22.85 4.99
C ARG A 364 7.20 -21.64 4.12
N GLU A 365 8.14 -21.82 3.20
CA GLU A 365 8.43 -20.84 2.16
C GLU A 365 7.15 -20.48 1.38
N VAL A 366 6.95 -19.20 1.06
CA VAL A 366 5.71 -18.69 0.44
C VAL A 366 5.36 -19.39 -0.89
N HIS A 367 6.37 -19.85 -1.65
CA HIS A 367 6.16 -20.54 -2.93
C HIS A 367 5.51 -21.92 -2.76
N SER A 368 5.58 -22.54 -1.58
CA SER A 368 4.93 -23.81 -1.27
C SER A 368 3.39 -23.71 -1.21
N TYR A 369 2.86 -22.49 -1.21
CA TYR A 369 1.42 -22.20 -1.23
C TYR A 369 0.89 -21.91 -2.64
N LEU A 370 1.72 -22.04 -3.68
CA LEU A 370 1.26 -22.07 -5.06
C LEU A 370 0.56 -23.41 -5.32
N PRO A 371 -0.60 -23.45 -6.00
CA PRO A 371 -1.24 -24.71 -6.35
C PRO A 371 -0.32 -25.53 -7.27
N HIS A 372 -0.29 -26.85 -7.09
CA HIS A 372 0.50 -27.75 -7.94
C HIS A 372 0.03 -27.70 -9.39
#